data_AF-A7BDV0-F1
#
_entry.id   AF-A7BDV0-F1
#
_cell.length_a   1.000
_cell.length_b   1.000
_cell.length_c   1.000
_cell.angle_alpha   90.00
_cell.angle_beta   90.00
_cell.angle_gamma   90.00
#
_symmetry.space_group_name_H-M   'P 1'
#
loop_
_entity.id
_entity.type
_entity.pdbx_description
1 polymer ?
#
loop_
_entity_poly.entity_id
_entity_poly.type
_entity_poly.pdbx_seq_one_letter_code
_entity_poly.pdbx_strand_id
1 'polypeptide(L)'
;MSNNPFEDLSSYLESINASYESFTPALTHLAEDIQWFDSHAQVMQSLLESKELARASGADKAALNLLDEIHQNLLLRTQNWDDTRVSFDDLKISMIRYIGKDVASRGLLPPPLTPEARVALQDALEKMQDYVTRVSSSLPENSLGYLRYLIARCLDLLKGEDVDLIALRALSTQVAGTALGLGEHIQDENERNELWSHCGTIFRTWIIPMLTGAAGNIIAVGVQNMMLGS
;
A
#
# COMPACT_ATOMS: atom_id res chain seq x y z
N MET A 1 -7.32 -0.48 -13.57
CA MET A 1 -7.61 0.38 -12.40
C MET A 1 -7.00 1.76 -12.59
N SER A 2 -7.50 2.77 -11.87
CA SER A 2 -7.08 4.17 -12.02
C SER A 2 -5.71 4.39 -11.37
N ASN A 3 -4.99 5.46 -11.73
CA ASN A 3 -3.83 5.91 -10.95
C ASN A 3 -4.23 6.96 -9.90
N ASN A 4 -5.51 6.97 -9.54
CA ASN A 4 -6.14 7.93 -8.65
C ASN A 4 -6.61 7.20 -7.38
N PRO A 5 -5.82 7.23 -6.30
CA PRO A 5 -6.14 6.45 -5.09
C PRO A 5 -7.45 6.87 -4.43
N PHE A 6 -7.95 8.09 -4.70
CA PHE A 6 -9.26 8.54 -4.22
C PHE A 6 -10.41 7.84 -4.95
N GLU A 7 -10.29 7.62 -6.26
CA GLU A 7 -11.29 6.89 -7.05
C GLU A 7 -11.28 5.41 -6.69
N ASP A 8 -10.08 4.85 -6.49
CA ASP A 8 -9.92 3.46 -6.08
C ASP A 8 -10.50 3.25 -4.67
N LEU A 9 -10.14 4.10 -3.70
CA LEU A 9 -10.73 4.09 -2.36
C LEU A 9 -12.26 4.20 -2.42
N SER A 10 -12.79 5.17 -3.18
CA SER A 10 -14.24 5.36 -3.30
C SER A 10 -14.93 4.10 -3.84
N SER A 11 -14.34 3.47 -4.85
CA SER A 11 -14.87 2.23 -5.45
C SER A 11 -14.87 1.08 -4.44
N TYR A 12 -13.80 0.93 -3.63
CA TYR A 12 -13.78 -0.07 -2.56
C TYR A 12 -14.87 0.18 -1.51
N LEU A 13 -15.04 1.42 -1.05
CA LEU A 13 -16.05 1.75 -0.03
C LEU A 13 -17.48 1.48 -0.54
N GLU A 14 -17.75 1.75 -1.82
CA GLU A 14 -19.03 1.42 -2.45
C GLU A 14 -19.26 -0.08 -2.53
N SER A 15 -18.25 -0.86 -2.92
CA SER A 15 -18.35 -2.32 -2.94
C SER A 15 -18.59 -2.91 -1.55
N ILE A 16 -17.97 -2.35 -0.51
CA ILE A 16 -18.25 -2.72 0.89
C ILE A 16 -19.71 -2.40 1.25
N ASN A 17 -20.21 -1.22 0.88
CA ASN A 17 -21.62 -0.87 1.11
C ASN A 17 -22.58 -1.80 0.36
N ALA A 18 -22.26 -2.16 -0.88
CA ALA A 18 -23.13 -2.93 -1.77
C ALA A 18 -23.30 -4.40 -1.34
N SER A 19 -22.36 -4.96 -0.57
CA SER A 19 -22.48 -6.32 -0.07
C SER A 19 -23.59 -6.47 0.97
N TYR A 20 -23.95 -5.41 1.70
CA TYR A 20 -24.88 -5.43 2.85
C TYR A 20 -24.50 -6.44 3.95
N GLU A 21 -23.23 -6.82 4.01
CA GLU A 21 -22.71 -7.84 4.92
C GLU A 21 -21.96 -7.25 6.13
N SER A 22 -21.51 -8.13 7.03
CA SER A 22 -20.45 -7.76 7.97
C SER A 22 -19.12 -7.55 7.23
N PHE A 23 -18.15 -6.95 7.91
CA PHE A 23 -16.94 -6.45 7.28
C PHE A 23 -16.06 -7.57 6.68
N THR A 24 -15.87 -8.70 7.37
CA THR A 24 -15.07 -9.82 6.82
C THR A 24 -15.69 -10.45 5.57
N PRO A 25 -16.99 -10.81 5.53
CA PRO A 25 -17.62 -11.30 4.30
C PRO A 25 -17.58 -10.27 3.16
N ALA A 26 -17.80 -8.98 3.45
CA ALA A 26 -17.70 -7.91 2.45
C ALA A 26 -16.30 -7.85 1.82
N LEU A 27 -15.25 -7.95 2.65
CA LEU A 27 -13.86 -8.00 2.19
C LEU A 27 -13.52 -9.30 1.45
N THR A 28 -14.15 -10.41 1.84
CA THR A 28 -14.00 -11.70 1.16
C THR A 28 -14.61 -11.65 -0.24
N HIS A 29 -15.79 -11.05 -0.38
CA HIS A 29 -16.42 -10.83 -1.68
C HIS A 29 -15.60 -9.89 -2.57
N LEU A 30 -15.01 -8.84 -2.00
CA LEU A 30 -14.05 -7.98 -2.68
C LEU A 30 -12.78 -8.70 -3.12
N ALA A 31 -12.39 -9.76 -2.41
CA ALA A 31 -11.15 -10.46 -2.65
C ALA A 31 -11.16 -11.29 -3.93
N GLU A 32 -12.34 -11.70 -4.41
CA GLU A 32 -12.49 -12.66 -5.50
C GLU A 32 -11.59 -13.90 -5.26
N ASP A 33 -10.39 -13.91 -5.84
CA ASP A 33 -9.40 -15.00 -5.76
C ASP A 33 -8.28 -14.79 -4.70
N ILE A 34 -8.29 -13.68 -3.94
CA ILE A 34 -7.27 -13.39 -2.92
C ILE A 34 -7.81 -13.59 -1.49
N GLN A 35 -6.95 -13.50 -0.47
CA GLN A 35 -7.44 -13.58 0.91
C GLN A 35 -8.08 -12.24 1.31
N TRP A 36 -9.14 -12.27 2.13
CA TRP A 36 -9.85 -11.04 2.54
C TRP A 36 -8.93 -10.00 3.19
N PHE A 37 -7.86 -10.43 3.87
CA PHE A 37 -6.88 -9.53 4.46
C PHE A 37 -6.04 -8.79 3.41
N ASP A 38 -5.79 -9.41 2.25
CA ASP A 38 -5.10 -8.76 1.13
C ASP A 38 -6.00 -7.65 0.56
N SER A 39 -7.31 -7.91 0.43
CA SER A 39 -8.28 -6.88 0.06
C SER A 39 -8.31 -5.75 1.06
N HIS A 40 -8.34 -6.06 2.36
CA HIS A 40 -8.27 -5.04 3.40
C HIS A 40 -7.00 -4.19 3.28
N ALA A 41 -5.84 -4.83 3.04
CA ALA A 41 -4.58 -4.14 2.83
C ALA A 41 -4.63 -3.21 1.59
N GLN A 42 -5.29 -3.61 0.50
CA GLN A 42 -5.49 -2.75 -0.67
C GLN A 42 -6.38 -1.53 -0.37
N VAL A 43 -7.47 -1.72 0.39
CA VAL A 43 -8.33 -0.61 0.83
C VAL A 43 -7.54 0.36 1.72
N MET A 44 -6.80 -0.18 2.69
CA MET A 44 -5.96 0.62 3.60
C MET A 44 -4.83 1.35 2.86
N GLN A 45 -4.23 0.71 1.85
CA GLN A 45 -3.21 1.32 1.01
C GLN A 45 -3.80 2.50 0.23
N SER A 46 -4.94 2.30 -0.44
CA SER A 46 -5.63 3.37 -1.19
C SER A 46 -6.01 4.55 -0.28
N LEU A 47 -6.42 4.27 0.97
CA LEU A 47 -6.67 5.28 1.99
C LEU A 47 -5.41 6.04 2.40
N LEU A 48 -4.32 5.34 2.70
CA LEU A 48 -3.06 5.97 3.11
C LEU A 48 -2.54 6.91 2.02
N GLU A 49 -2.59 6.47 0.77
CA GLU A 49 -2.18 7.27 -0.39
C GLU A 49 -3.05 8.50 -0.59
N SER A 50 -4.36 8.33 -0.47
CA SER A 50 -5.31 9.44 -0.52
C SER A 50 -5.00 10.47 0.58
N LYS A 51 -4.63 10.03 1.78
CA LYS A 51 -4.26 10.92 2.89
C LYS A 51 -2.96 11.67 2.63
N GLU A 52 -1.91 10.98 2.17
CA GLU A 52 -0.64 11.64 1.87
C GLU A 52 -0.77 12.62 0.71
N LEU A 53 -1.50 12.27 -0.36
CA LEU A 53 -1.77 13.19 -1.45
C LEU A 53 -2.65 14.36 -1.03
N ALA A 54 -3.68 14.14 -0.21
CA ALA A 54 -4.50 15.23 0.30
C ALA A 54 -3.66 16.20 1.16
N ARG A 55 -2.79 15.69 2.03
CA ARG A 55 -1.88 16.54 2.83
C ARG A 55 -0.91 17.32 1.95
N ALA A 56 -0.24 16.62 1.03
CA ALA A 56 0.77 17.24 0.19
C ALA A 56 0.17 18.27 -0.79
N SER A 57 -1.06 18.03 -1.29
CA SER A 57 -1.79 18.98 -2.14
C SER A 57 -2.40 20.19 -1.38
N GLY A 58 -2.20 20.26 -0.06
CA GLY A 58 -2.72 21.34 0.78
C GLY A 58 -4.23 21.30 0.96
N ALA A 59 -4.84 20.10 0.96
CA ALA A 59 -6.25 19.94 1.26
C ALA A 59 -6.59 20.51 2.64
N ASP A 60 -7.81 21.03 2.78
CA ASP A 60 -8.22 21.64 4.04
C ASP A 60 -8.40 20.59 5.16
N LYS A 61 -8.55 21.11 6.39
CA LYS A 61 -8.71 20.27 7.58
C LYS A 61 -9.96 19.38 7.51
N ALA A 62 -11.03 19.81 6.85
CA ALA A 62 -12.26 19.02 6.75
C ALA A 62 -12.05 17.80 5.84
N ALA A 63 -11.37 17.97 4.71
CA ALA A 63 -10.97 16.88 3.82
C ALA A 63 -10.05 15.87 4.52
N LEU A 64 -9.06 16.34 5.28
CA LEU A 64 -8.18 15.46 6.05
C LEU A 64 -8.92 14.70 7.15
N ASN A 65 -9.79 15.39 7.89
CA ASN A 65 -10.62 14.78 8.94
C ASN A 65 -11.57 13.72 8.37
N LEU A 66 -12.12 13.94 7.18
CA LEU A 66 -12.96 12.96 6.48
C LEU A 66 -12.18 11.65 6.26
N LEU A 67 -10.96 11.73 5.72
CA LEU A 67 -10.13 10.55 5.50
C LEU A 67 -9.70 9.88 6.82
N ASP A 68 -9.46 10.66 7.88
CA ASP A 68 -9.21 10.12 9.22
C ASP A 68 -10.44 9.39 9.80
N GLU A 69 -11.65 9.87 9.54
CA GLU A 69 -12.88 9.19 9.94
C GLU A 69 -13.04 7.85 9.23
N ILE A 70 -12.84 7.81 7.90
CA ILE A 70 -12.82 6.57 7.12
C ILE A 70 -11.77 5.60 7.67
N HIS A 71 -10.59 6.11 8.00
CA HIS A 71 -9.52 5.31 8.61
C HIS A 71 -9.95 4.65 9.93
N GLN A 72 -10.61 5.39 10.82
CA GLN A 72 -11.10 4.83 12.09
C GLN A 72 -12.18 3.76 11.85
N ASN A 73 -13.05 3.96 10.86
CA ASN A 73 -14.09 2.99 10.52
C ASN A 73 -13.50 1.71 9.91
N LEU A 74 -12.48 1.81 9.04
CA LEU A 74 -11.77 0.66 8.47
C LEU A 74 -10.91 -0.09 9.51
N LEU A 75 -10.54 0.58 10.61
CA LEU A 75 -9.79 0.01 11.72
C LEU A 75 -10.68 -0.35 12.93
N LEU A 76 -12.01 -0.34 12.78
CA LEU A 76 -13.01 -0.43 13.85
C LEU A 76 -12.50 -1.19 15.09
N ARG A 77 -12.19 -0.37 16.10
CA ARG A 77 -11.27 -0.56 17.24
C ARG A 77 -11.63 -1.67 18.24
N THR A 78 -12.54 -2.60 17.95
CA THR A 78 -13.01 -3.61 18.91
C THR A 78 -13.30 -4.96 18.24
N GLN A 79 -12.25 -5.61 17.74
CA GLN A 79 -12.03 -7.06 17.61
C GLN A 79 -13.04 -7.97 16.87
N ASN A 80 -14.20 -7.52 16.39
CA ASN A 80 -15.18 -8.44 15.79
C ASN A 80 -15.71 -7.97 14.42
N TRP A 81 -14.88 -8.14 13.40
CA TRP A 81 -15.19 -7.82 12.00
C TRP A 81 -16.22 -8.77 11.39
N ASP A 82 -16.35 -9.97 11.96
CA ASP A 82 -17.29 -10.99 11.50
C ASP A 82 -18.75 -10.63 11.87
N ASP A 83 -18.94 -9.90 12.97
CA ASP A 83 -20.27 -9.52 13.46
C ASP A 83 -20.62 -8.04 13.25
N THR A 84 -19.64 -7.20 12.89
CA THR A 84 -19.86 -5.76 12.71
C THR A 84 -20.17 -5.43 11.27
N ARG A 85 -21.37 -4.88 11.03
CA ARG A 85 -21.71 -4.23 9.76
C ARG A 85 -21.10 -2.84 9.73
N VAL A 86 -20.42 -2.53 8.63
CA VAL A 86 -19.82 -1.21 8.38
C VAL A 86 -20.45 -0.67 7.12
N SER A 87 -20.89 0.58 7.18
CA SER A 87 -21.34 1.31 6.01
C SER A 87 -20.72 2.70 6.02
N PHE A 88 -20.37 3.16 4.84
CA PHE A 88 -19.81 4.47 4.57
C PHE A 88 -20.89 5.35 3.94
N ASP A 89 -20.98 6.60 4.38
CA ASP A 89 -21.99 7.52 3.87
C ASP A 89 -21.71 7.89 2.39
N ASP A 90 -22.73 7.81 1.52
CA ASP A 90 -22.58 8.05 0.07
C ASP A 90 -22.12 9.49 -0.26
N LEU A 91 -22.51 10.47 0.56
CA LEU A 91 -22.04 11.85 0.41
C LEU A 91 -20.54 11.92 0.75
N LYS A 92 -20.10 11.22 1.79
CA LYS A 92 -18.67 11.11 2.14
C LYS A 92 -17.85 10.45 1.02
N ILE A 93 -18.33 9.35 0.45
CA ILE A 93 -17.71 8.71 -0.72
C ILE A 93 -17.62 9.70 -1.89
N SER A 94 -18.70 10.43 -2.17
CA SER A 94 -18.70 11.45 -3.24
C SER A 94 -17.71 12.58 -2.98
N MET A 95 -17.55 13.00 -1.71
CA MET A 95 -16.55 14.01 -1.33
C MET A 95 -15.12 13.51 -1.54
N ILE A 96 -14.82 12.24 -1.25
CA ILE A 96 -13.51 11.62 -1.53
C ILE A 96 -13.20 11.71 -3.03
N ARG A 97 -14.15 11.35 -3.90
CA ARG A 97 -13.99 11.53 -5.35
C ARG A 97 -13.76 12.97 -5.75
N TYR A 98 -14.48 13.91 -5.14
CA TYR A 98 -14.29 15.33 -5.44
C TYR A 98 -12.88 15.80 -5.11
N ILE A 99 -12.34 15.41 -3.95
CA ILE A 99 -10.95 15.66 -3.57
C ILE A 99 -10.02 15.04 -4.63
N GLY A 100 -10.26 13.78 -5.02
CA GLY A 100 -9.49 13.12 -6.07
C GLY A 100 -9.50 13.85 -7.42
N LYS A 101 -10.65 14.40 -7.83
CA LYS A 101 -10.78 15.18 -9.06
C LYS A 101 -10.06 16.53 -8.97
N ASP A 102 -10.10 17.19 -7.83
CA ASP A 102 -9.35 18.43 -7.60
C ASP A 102 -7.83 18.17 -7.65
N VAL A 103 -7.33 17.16 -6.94
CA VAL A 103 -5.92 16.72 -6.99
C VAL A 103 -5.51 16.37 -8.42
N ALA A 104 -6.35 15.65 -9.15
CA ALA A 104 -6.10 15.31 -10.55
C ALA A 104 -6.06 16.53 -11.48
N SER A 105 -6.98 17.48 -11.29
CA SER A 105 -7.03 18.70 -12.10
C SER A 105 -5.77 19.57 -11.95
N ARG A 106 -5.08 19.44 -10.81
CA ARG A 106 -3.81 20.11 -10.52
C ARG A 106 -2.58 19.33 -11.01
N GLY A 107 -2.79 18.16 -11.63
CA GLY A 107 -1.70 17.30 -12.11
C GLY A 107 -0.87 16.66 -10.99
N LEU A 108 -1.45 16.50 -9.79
CA LEU A 108 -0.74 16.02 -8.60
C LEU A 108 -0.96 14.53 -8.34
N LEU A 109 -1.61 13.81 -9.26
CA LEU A 109 -1.71 12.35 -9.15
C LEU A 109 -0.32 11.72 -9.25
N PRO A 110 -0.09 10.57 -8.60
CA PRO A 110 1.12 9.80 -8.81
C PRO A 110 1.34 9.56 -10.31
N PRO A 111 2.59 9.53 -10.80
CA PRO A 111 2.88 9.08 -12.15
C PRO A 111 2.59 7.57 -12.27
N PRO A 112 2.28 7.06 -13.47
CA PRO A 112 2.13 5.62 -13.68
C PRO A 112 3.47 4.91 -13.43
N LEU A 113 3.42 3.61 -13.15
CA LEU A 113 4.62 2.79 -13.01
C LEU A 113 5.40 2.76 -14.33
N THR A 114 6.61 3.32 -14.34
CA THR A 114 7.47 3.34 -15.53
C THR A 114 8.08 1.96 -15.80
N PRO A 115 8.42 1.63 -17.06
CA PRO A 115 9.10 0.37 -17.39
C PRO A 115 10.38 0.17 -16.57
N GLU A 116 11.16 1.23 -16.36
CA GLU A 116 12.40 1.20 -15.58
C GLU A 116 12.12 0.91 -14.10
N ALA A 117 11.10 1.55 -13.51
CA ALA A 117 10.70 1.29 -12.14
C ALA A 117 10.11 -0.12 -11.96
N ARG A 118 9.40 -0.64 -12.97
CA ARG A 118 8.91 -2.02 -13.01
C ARG A 118 10.07 -3.02 -12.97
N VAL A 119 11.10 -2.81 -13.80
CA VAL A 119 12.31 -3.67 -13.82
C VAL A 119 13.06 -3.58 -12.49
N ALA A 120 13.26 -2.39 -11.94
CA ALA A 120 13.94 -2.22 -10.66
C ALA A 120 13.17 -2.84 -9.49
N LEU A 121 11.84 -2.74 -9.50
CA LEU A 121 10.97 -3.38 -8.51
C LEU A 121 11.05 -4.91 -8.62
N GLN A 122 11.00 -5.44 -9.85
CA GLN A 122 11.13 -6.88 -10.10
C GLN A 122 12.49 -7.41 -9.61
N ASP A 123 13.59 -6.76 -9.98
CA ASP A 123 14.94 -7.14 -9.56
C ASP A 123 15.10 -7.11 -8.04
N ALA A 124 14.54 -6.10 -7.36
CA ALA A 124 14.55 -6.03 -5.90
C ALA A 124 13.77 -7.21 -5.26
N LEU A 125 12.60 -7.54 -5.80
CA LEU A 125 11.77 -8.65 -5.31
C LEU A 125 12.43 -10.01 -5.55
N GLU A 126 13.05 -10.23 -6.71
CA GLU A 126 13.79 -11.45 -7.04
C GLU A 126 14.99 -11.63 -6.11
N LYS A 127 15.77 -10.57 -5.86
CA LYS A 127 16.90 -10.63 -4.90
C LYS A 127 16.46 -10.88 -3.47
N MET A 128 15.34 -10.29 -3.03
CA MET A 128 14.75 -10.63 -1.74
C MET A 128 14.30 -12.09 -1.69
N GLN A 129 13.73 -12.63 -2.78
CA GLN A 129 13.34 -14.04 -2.85
C GLN A 129 14.55 -14.97 -2.70
N ASP A 130 15.64 -14.67 -3.40
CA ASP A 130 16.90 -15.41 -3.34
C ASP A 130 17.49 -15.38 -1.92
N TYR A 131 17.49 -14.21 -1.28
CA TYR A 131 17.92 -14.06 0.11
C TYR A 131 17.10 -14.95 1.06
N VAL A 132 15.78 -14.82 1.02
CA VAL A 132 14.86 -15.54 1.92
C VAL A 132 14.87 -17.06 1.67
N THR A 133 15.23 -17.50 0.46
CA THR A 133 15.43 -18.92 0.14
C THR A 133 16.71 -19.46 0.76
N ARG A 134 17.78 -18.65 0.82
CA ARG A 134 19.07 -19.04 1.42
C ARG A 134 19.03 -19.09 2.96
N VAL A 135 18.30 -18.18 3.61
CA VAL A 135 18.41 -17.94 5.07
C VAL A 135 17.33 -18.68 5.87
N SER A 136 16.96 -19.89 5.42
CA SER A 136 15.80 -20.64 5.95
C SER A 136 15.92 -21.15 7.39
N SER A 137 17.08 -21.06 8.04
CA SER A 137 17.34 -21.71 9.34
C SER A 137 17.62 -20.76 10.51
N SER A 138 17.81 -19.45 10.27
CA SER A 138 18.21 -18.48 11.31
C SER A 138 17.16 -17.41 11.63
N LEU A 139 16.05 -17.35 10.89
CA LEU A 139 15.02 -16.31 11.02
C LEU A 139 13.65 -16.91 11.40
N PRO A 140 12.71 -16.12 11.94
CA PRO A 140 11.38 -16.61 12.33
C PRO A 140 10.59 -17.19 11.14
N GLU A 141 10.31 -18.50 11.17
CA GLU A 141 9.70 -19.22 10.03
C GLU A 141 8.33 -18.66 9.61
N ASN A 142 7.51 -18.18 10.54
CA ASN A 142 6.21 -17.57 10.22
C ASN A 142 6.38 -16.29 9.39
N SER A 143 7.32 -15.41 9.78
CA SER A 143 7.60 -14.17 9.07
C SER A 143 8.28 -14.44 7.72
N LEU A 144 9.18 -15.44 7.66
CA LEU A 144 9.79 -15.89 6.41
C LEU A 144 8.77 -16.47 5.43
N GLY A 145 7.89 -17.36 5.91
CA GLY A 145 6.84 -17.97 5.10
C GLY A 145 5.89 -16.92 4.53
N TYR A 146 5.49 -15.96 5.36
CA TYR A 146 4.66 -14.84 4.91
C TYR A 146 5.39 -13.93 3.92
N LEU A 147 6.66 -13.60 4.16
CA LEU A 147 7.47 -12.82 3.21
C LEU A 147 7.62 -13.54 1.85
N ARG A 148 7.89 -14.85 1.85
CA ARG A 148 7.93 -15.67 0.62
C ARG A 148 6.62 -15.59 -0.16
N TYR A 149 5.50 -15.72 0.55
CA TYR A 149 4.17 -15.60 -0.04
C TYR A 149 3.97 -14.22 -0.69
N LEU A 150 4.24 -13.14 0.03
CA LEU A 150 4.08 -11.77 -0.47
C LEU A 150 4.96 -11.49 -1.70
N ILE A 151 6.22 -11.91 -1.67
CA ILE A 151 7.16 -11.73 -2.80
C ILE A 151 6.66 -12.49 -4.04
N ALA A 152 6.25 -13.75 -3.88
CA ALA A 152 5.73 -14.54 -4.99
C ALA A 152 4.51 -13.88 -5.62
N ARG A 153 3.56 -13.40 -4.81
CA ARG A 153 2.37 -12.67 -5.30
C ARG A 153 2.74 -11.39 -6.04
N CYS A 154 3.72 -10.61 -5.57
CA CYS A 154 4.19 -9.43 -6.29
C CYS A 154 4.79 -9.78 -7.66
N LEU A 155 5.61 -10.84 -7.71
CA LEU A 155 6.24 -11.29 -8.96
C LEU A 155 5.22 -11.83 -9.96
N ASP A 156 4.17 -12.50 -9.49
CA ASP A 156 3.08 -12.97 -10.35
C ASP A 156 2.27 -11.79 -10.94
N LEU A 157 1.96 -10.78 -10.12
CA LEU A 157 1.32 -9.54 -10.60
C LEU A 157 2.18 -8.82 -11.65
N LEU A 158 3.49 -8.79 -11.44
CA LEU A 158 4.45 -8.20 -12.38
C LEU A 158 4.58 -8.98 -13.70
N LYS A 159 4.13 -10.24 -13.78
CA LYS A 159 4.10 -11.03 -15.02
C LYS A 159 2.78 -10.91 -15.79
N GLY A 160 1.73 -10.39 -15.15
CA GLY A 160 0.42 -10.18 -15.77
C GLY A 160 0.47 -9.20 -16.95
N GLU A 161 -0.44 -9.40 -17.91
CA GLU A 161 -0.64 -8.51 -19.06
C GLU A 161 -1.15 -7.15 -18.60
N ASP A 162 -2.15 -7.14 -17.71
CA ASP A 162 -2.63 -5.97 -16.98
C ASP A 162 -2.17 -6.04 -15.53
N VAL A 163 -1.20 -5.19 -15.15
CA VAL A 163 -0.70 -5.13 -13.78
C VAL A 163 -1.72 -4.40 -12.91
N ASP A 164 -2.29 -5.11 -11.93
CA ASP A 164 -3.01 -4.47 -10.84
C ASP A 164 -2.02 -3.68 -9.97
N LEU A 165 -1.94 -2.37 -10.24
CA LEU A 165 -1.01 -1.48 -9.57
C LEU A 165 -1.34 -1.29 -8.09
N ILE A 166 -2.60 -1.40 -7.68
CA ILE A 166 -3.01 -1.24 -6.28
C ILE A 166 -2.55 -2.46 -5.50
N ALA A 167 -2.89 -3.65 -6.00
CA ALA A 167 -2.46 -4.90 -5.41
C ALA A 167 -0.92 -4.99 -5.35
N LEU A 168 -0.24 -4.65 -6.45
CA LEU A 168 1.21 -4.69 -6.51
C LEU A 168 1.86 -3.73 -5.51
N ARG A 169 1.34 -2.51 -5.39
CA ARG A 169 1.86 -1.51 -4.45
C ARG A 169 1.58 -1.88 -3.00
N ALA A 170 0.37 -2.34 -2.69
CA ALA A 170 0.00 -2.81 -1.35
C ALA A 170 0.87 -4.00 -0.93
N LEU A 171 1.00 -5.02 -1.77
CA LEU A 171 1.78 -6.22 -1.47
C LEU A 171 3.27 -5.91 -1.38
N SER A 172 3.85 -5.13 -2.31
CA SER A 172 5.27 -4.78 -2.24
C SER A 172 5.60 -3.91 -1.04
N THR A 173 4.71 -3.01 -0.61
CA THR A 173 4.88 -2.26 0.64
C THR A 173 4.86 -3.18 1.86
N GLN A 174 3.99 -4.20 1.88
CA GLN A 174 3.98 -5.24 2.92
C GLN A 174 5.25 -6.10 2.89
N VAL A 175 5.79 -6.42 1.71
CA VAL A 175 7.11 -7.06 1.55
C VAL A 175 8.18 -6.22 2.24
N ALA A 176 8.25 -4.93 1.93
CA ALA A 176 9.23 -4.02 2.52
C ALA A 176 9.08 -3.94 4.06
N GLY A 177 7.86 -3.76 4.57
CA GLY A 177 7.61 -3.71 6.02
C GLY A 177 8.00 -5.01 6.74
N THR A 178 7.64 -6.17 6.15
CA THR A 178 8.00 -7.48 6.70
C THR A 178 9.51 -7.72 6.66
N ALA A 179 10.16 -7.36 5.55
CA ALA A 179 11.60 -7.50 5.36
C ALA A 179 12.41 -6.57 6.29
N LEU A 180 11.95 -5.34 6.53
CA LEU A 180 12.55 -4.44 7.53
C LEU A 180 12.55 -5.07 8.92
N GLY A 181 11.39 -5.57 9.37
CA GLY A 181 11.26 -6.23 10.68
C GLY A 181 12.08 -7.52 10.79
N LEU A 182 12.22 -8.27 9.70
CA LEU A 182 13.13 -9.41 9.64
C LEU A 182 14.60 -8.97 9.72
N GLY A 183 14.95 -7.84 9.10
CA GLY A 183 16.30 -7.29 9.10
C GLY A 183 16.88 -7.03 10.48
N GLU A 184 16.05 -6.66 11.45
CA GLU A 184 16.43 -6.50 12.86
C GLU A 184 16.99 -7.78 13.50
N HIS A 185 16.67 -8.95 12.94
CA HIS A 185 17.12 -10.25 13.43
C HIS A 185 18.39 -10.73 12.69
N ILE A 186 18.85 -10.01 11.66
CA ILE A 186 20.06 -10.35 10.90
C ILE A 186 21.28 -9.76 11.61
N GLN A 187 22.18 -10.65 12.06
CA GLN A 187 23.41 -10.24 12.74
C GLN A 187 24.47 -9.69 11.79
N ASP A 188 24.56 -10.22 10.56
CA ASP A 188 25.49 -9.71 9.55
C ASP A 188 24.99 -8.37 9.01
N GLU A 189 25.78 -7.33 9.22
CA GLU A 189 25.43 -5.97 8.84
C GLU A 189 25.37 -5.77 7.32
N ASN A 190 26.21 -6.46 6.54
CA ASN A 190 26.18 -6.34 5.09
C ASN A 190 24.91 -7.00 4.52
N GLU A 191 24.55 -8.18 5.02
CA GLU A 191 23.30 -8.85 4.63
C GLU A 191 22.08 -8.02 5.02
N ARG A 192 22.07 -7.44 6.22
CA ARG A 192 20.99 -6.56 6.68
C ARG A 192 20.86 -5.33 5.78
N ASN A 193 21.97 -4.65 5.49
CA ASN A 193 21.98 -3.45 4.66
C ASN A 193 21.58 -3.75 3.21
N GLU A 194 21.94 -4.92 2.68
CA GLU A 194 21.51 -5.37 1.35
C GLU A 194 20.00 -5.58 1.31
N LEU A 195 19.42 -6.29 2.30
CA LEU A 195 17.98 -6.47 2.41
C LEU A 195 17.23 -5.13 2.52
N TRP A 196 17.74 -4.22 3.35
CA TRP A 196 17.17 -2.87 3.51
C TRP A 196 17.31 -2.01 2.26
N SER A 197 18.37 -2.17 1.49
CA SER A 197 18.52 -1.49 0.19
C SER A 197 17.40 -1.88 -0.78
N HIS A 198 17.03 -3.17 -0.84
CA HIS A 198 15.89 -3.62 -1.63
C HIS A 198 14.56 -3.05 -1.12
N CYS A 199 14.38 -2.92 0.20
CA CYS A 199 13.22 -2.22 0.78
C CYS A 199 13.18 -0.75 0.32
N GLY A 200 14.35 -0.11 0.30
CA GLY A 200 14.55 1.23 -0.22
C GLY A 200 14.10 1.39 -1.67
N THR A 201 14.39 0.40 -2.53
CA THR A 201 13.91 0.39 -3.92
C THR A 201 12.38 0.37 -3.98
N ILE A 202 11.71 -0.45 -3.17
CA ILE A 202 10.24 -0.50 -3.11
C ILE A 202 9.68 0.87 -2.70
N PHE A 203 10.22 1.50 -1.66
CA PHE A 203 9.76 2.83 -1.24
C PHE A 203 10.00 3.92 -2.30
N ARG A 204 11.14 3.85 -3.01
CA ARG A 204 11.44 4.78 -4.12
C ARG A 204 10.47 4.64 -5.27
N THR A 205 9.97 3.44 -5.53
CA THR A 205 8.97 3.19 -6.59
C THR A 205 7.63 3.84 -6.28
N TRP A 206 7.21 3.86 -5.01
CA TRP A 206 5.84 4.24 -4.65
C TRP A 206 5.70 5.56 -3.89
N ILE A 207 6.55 5.78 -2.88
CA ILE A 207 6.39 6.87 -1.91
C ILE A 207 6.99 8.18 -2.43
N ILE A 208 8.19 8.12 -3.02
CA ILE A 208 8.87 9.34 -3.52
C ILE A 208 8.07 10.04 -4.63
N PRO A 209 7.53 9.34 -5.64
CA PRO A 209 6.73 9.97 -6.69
C PRO A 209 5.45 10.62 -6.13
N MET A 210 4.85 10.01 -5.11
CA MET A 210 3.65 10.54 -4.43
C MET A 210 3.93 11.86 -3.71
N LEU A 211 5.07 11.95 -3.04
CA LEU A 211 5.46 13.14 -2.27
C LEU A 211 5.98 14.28 -3.15
N THR A 212 6.69 13.96 -4.24
CA THR A 212 7.22 14.95 -5.19
C THR A 212 6.16 15.53 -6.12
N GLY A 213 5.14 14.74 -6.48
CA GLY A 213 4.01 15.18 -7.30
C GLY A 213 3.09 16.17 -6.60
N ALA A 214 2.97 16.08 -5.26
CA ALA A 214 2.06 16.92 -4.49
C ALA A 214 2.75 18.06 -3.71
N ALA A 215 4.06 17.96 -3.43
CA ALA A 215 4.85 19.04 -2.85
C ALA A 215 6.24 19.10 -3.50
N GLY A 216 6.59 20.24 -4.12
CA GLY A 216 7.88 20.43 -4.77
C GLY A 216 9.05 20.11 -3.84
N ASN A 217 9.87 19.11 -4.23
CA ASN A 217 11.21 18.68 -3.78
C ASN A 217 11.60 18.62 -2.30
N ILE A 218 10.86 19.22 -1.35
CA ILE A 218 11.30 19.43 0.03
C ILE A 218 10.85 18.29 0.96
N ILE A 219 9.71 17.62 0.67
CA ILE A 219 9.19 16.53 1.51
C ILE A 219 9.89 15.19 1.21
N ALA A 220 10.27 14.95 -0.05
CA ALA A 220 10.89 13.70 -0.48
C ALA A 220 12.21 13.39 0.24
N VAL A 221 13.05 14.41 0.49
CA VAL A 221 14.35 14.25 1.16
C VAL A 221 14.19 13.90 2.64
N GLY A 222 13.18 14.46 3.33
CA GLY A 222 12.94 14.21 4.75
C GLY A 222 12.46 12.78 5.03
N VAL A 223 11.57 12.25 4.20
CA VAL A 223 11.03 10.88 4.35
C VAL A 223 12.06 9.84 3.92
N GLN A 224 12.85 10.12 2.88
CA GLN A 224 13.92 9.22 2.42
C GLN A 224 15.02 9.04 3.49
N ASN A 225 15.38 10.11 4.21
CA ASN A 225 16.32 10.04 5.34
C ASN A 225 15.71 9.37 6.60
N MET A 226 14.39 9.46 6.79
CA MET A 226 13.72 8.86 7.94
C MET A 226 13.43 7.36 7.75
N MET A 227 13.21 6.93 6.49
CA MET A 227 12.90 5.54 6.13
C MET A 227 14.15 4.67 5.92
N LEU A 228 15.28 5.25 5.52
CA LEU A 228 16.50 4.49 5.21
C LEU A 228 17.49 4.39 6.38
N GLY A 229 17.19 5.03 7.53
CA GLY A 229 18.14 5.19 8.62
C GLY A 229 19.30 6.11 8.21
N SER A 230 19.70 6.98 9.13
CA SER A 230 20.90 7.81 8.99
C SER A 230 22.16 6.96 8.95
#